data_AF-A0AAN8LFP4-F1
#
_entry.id   AF-A0AAN8LFP4-F1
#
_cell.length_a   1.000
_cell.length_b   1.000
_cell.length_c   1.000
_cell.angle_alpha   90.00
_cell.angle_beta   90.00
_cell.angle_gamma   90.00
#
_symmetry.space_group_name_H-M   'P 1'
#
loop_
_entity.id
_entity.type
_entity.pdbx_description
1 polymer ?
#
loop_
_entity_poly.entity_id
_entity_poly.type
_entity_poly.pdbx_seq_one_letter_code
_entity_poly.pdbx_strand_id
1 'polypeptide(L)'
;MATEAVQALFERCDHVHLDLYDGAEHQEGGEAELMVPYLTESRSIQKMMGRQLFVLDDMMQLLERLESTDQLLNEPCPPNPGNEAHRRWKALKSEYKEGVQEVETLISTLQDRMDKLHHKRNRLTHLVTALEKKKDLSLQMGKALQTAHNALRVCEGQLAQLRAETDASLDRLADGQHLREALQGCVEETQGVMQCRLLSVGSSELCVELRPHSCGSSSSSGQLEPLRLTVTWSPDDHFHLQVYQGTAGLLEESIKGHLSHLSAALLEVMQCYISQREMLTEIQALHSRFAIDWRPGQRLLVFLKTASRVCNLGVEEGYPSKGTATLISVRRDGELVDNAVLQPPQKTPSLTEWLEFLSSSPYI
;
A
#
# COMPACT_ATOMS: atom_id res chain seq x y z
N MET A 1 -99.22 18.59 -8.79
CA MET A 1 -99.33 18.85 -10.24
C MET A 1 -98.14 19.59 -10.84
N ALA A 2 -97.70 20.78 -10.39
CA ALA A 2 -96.51 21.46 -10.94
C ALA A 2 -95.19 21.17 -10.20
N THR A 3 -95.26 20.64 -8.98
CA THR A 3 -94.10 20.31 -8.14
C THR A 3 -93.62 18.85 -8.30
N GLU A 4 -94.49 17.94 -8.72
CA GLU A 4 -94.14 16.53 -8.99
C GLU A 4 -93.41 16.35 -10.33
N ALA A 5 -93.63 17.25 -11.30
CA ALA A 5 -92.93 17.25 -12.58
C ALA A 5 -91.48 17.76 -12.47
N VAL A 6 -91.16 18.56 -11.45
CA VAL A 6 -89.80 19.07 -11.18
C VAL A 6 -88.98 18.02 -10.44
N GLN A 7 -89.61 17.25 -9.54
CA GLN A 7 -88.94 16.18 -8.80
C GLN A 7 -88.61 14.95 -9.68
N ALA A 8 -89.48 14.63 -10.65
CA ALA A 8 -89.23 13.60 -11.67
C ALA A 8 -88.15 13.98 -12.71
N LEU A 9 -87.80 15.28 -12.82
CA LEU A 9 -86.69 15.77 -13.66
C LEU A 9 -85.35 15.72 -12.92
N PHE A 10 -85.35 15.86 -11.59
CA PHE A 10 -84.16 15.73 -10.75
C PHE A 10 -83.77 14.27 -10.46
N GLU A 11 -84.73 13.34 -10.40
CA GLU A 11 -84.43 11.89 -10.24
C GLU A 11 -83.95 11.21 -11.53
N ARG A 12 -83.97 11.91 -12.67
CA ARG A 12 -83.58 11.37 -13.99
C ARG A 12 -82.20 11.84 -14.45
N CYS A 13 -81.52 12.67 -13.67
CA CYS A 13 -80.26 13.31 -14.02
C CYS A 13 -79.16 13.11 -12.97
N ASP A 14 -79.17 12.02 -12.21
CA ASP A 14 -77.97 11.61 -11.47
C ASP A 14 -77.76 10.09 -11.48
N HIS A 15 -76.51 9.72 -11.76
CA HIS A 15 -75.93 8.37 -11.91
C HIS A 15 -76.25 7.58 -13.18
N VAL A 16 -75.49 7.83 -14.26
CA VAL A 16 -74.55 6.86 -14.88
C VAL A 16 -73.58 7.63 -15.80
N HIS A 17 -72.38 7.95 -15.30
CA HIS A 17 -71.08 7.91 -16.00
C HIS A 17 -70.02 8.64 -15.16
N LEU A 18 -69.73 8.08 -13.98
CA LEU A 18 -68.43 8.22 -13.35
C LEU A 18 -67.66 6.96 -13.69
N ASP A 19 -66.93 6.99 -14.82
CA ASP A 19 -65.58 6.46 -14.90
C ASP A 19 -65.03 6.59 -16.32
N LEU A 20 -63.75 6.98 -16.37
CA LEU A 20 -62.83 7.03 -17.51
C LEU A 20 -63.04 8.20 -18.49
N TYR A 21 -62.41 9.35 -18.20
CA TYR A 21 -61.62 10.03 -19.23
C TYR A 21 -60.46 10.81 -18.59
N ASP A 22 -59.30 10.19 -18.73
CA ASP A 22 -57.96 10.74 -18.55
C ASP A 22 -57.59 11.58 -19.78
N GLY A 23 -56.79 12.62 -19.58
CA GLY A 23 -56.05 13.25 -20.66
C GLY A 23 -56.76 14.34 -21.47
N ALA A 24 -56.21 15.54 -21.31
CA ALA A 24 -56.07 16.59 -22.32
C ALA A 24 -57.32 17.33 -22.82
N GLU A 25 -57.12 18.65 -22.95
CA GLU A 25 -58.01 19.61 -23.62
C GLU A 25 -59.26 20.01 -22.80
N HIS A 26 -59.03 20.73 -21.70
CA HIS A 26 -60.01 21.71 -21.23
C HIS A 26 -60.13 22.85 -22.24
N GLN A 27 -60.95 22.58 -23.26
CA GLN A 27 -62.02 23.41 -23.80
C GLN A 27 -62.07 24.86 -23.27
N GLU A 28 -61.18 25.71 -23.80
CA GLU A 28 -61.13 27.14 -23.53
C GLU A 28 -62.19 27.94 -24.33
N GLY A 29 -63.20 27.28 -24.91
CA GLY A 29 -64.19 27.88 -25.81
C GLY A 29 -65.63 27.43 -25.62
N GLY A 30 -66.02 26.78 -24.51
CA GLY A 30 -67.32 26.10 -24.43
C GLY A 30 -68.56 27.00 -24.37
N GLU A 31 -68.61 27.96 -23.45
CA GLU A 31 -69.84 28.76 -23.24
C GLU A 31 -69.84 30.06 -24.04
N ALA A 32 -68.71 30.76 -24.11
CA ALA A 32 -68.62 32.03 -24.82
C ALA A 32 -68.79 31.86 -26.33
N GLU A 33 -68.25 30.79 -26.91
CA GLU A 33 -68.31 30.50 -28.36
C GLU A 33 -69.73 30.11 -28.81
N LEU A 34 -70.54 29.52 -27.92
CA LEU A 34 -71.97 29.24 -28.16
C LEU A 34 -72.88 30.44 -27.84
N MET A 35 -72.56 31.20 -26.78
CA MET A 35 -73.37 32.36 -26.37
C MET A 35 -73.25 33.54 -27.33
N VAL A 36 -72.06 33.81 -27.89
CA VAL A 36 -71.85 34.97 -28.77
C VAL A 36 -72.73 34.92 -30.02
N PRO A 37 -72.83 33.80 -30.77
CA PRO A 37 -73.76 33.66 -31.89
C PRO A 37 -75.22 33.81 -31.46
N TYR A 38 -75.64 33.12 -30.39
CA TYR A 38 -77.00 33.16 -29.88
C TYR A 38 -77.46 34.58 -29.47
N LEU A 39 -76.59 35.32 -28.77
CA LEU A 39 -76.87 36.71 -28.38
C LEU A 39 -76.88 37.66 -29.59
N THR A 40 -76.04 37.41 -30.59
CA THR A 40 -75.99 38.21 -31.82
C THR A 40 -77.27 38.03 -32.65
N GLU A 41 -77.74 36.79 -32.78
CA GLU A 41 -79.01 36.46 -33.44
C GLU A 41 -80.22 37.03 -32.69
N SER A 42 -80.28 36.83 -31.37
CA SER A 42 -81.31 37.40 -30.50
C SER A 42 -81.40 38.93 -30.61
N ARG A 43 -80.24 39.60 -30.67
CA ARG A 43 -80.17 41.06 -30.88
C ARG A 43 -80.68 41.48 -32.26
N SER A 44 -80.45 40.68 -33.29
CA SER A 44 -80.97 40.92 -34.64
C SER A 44 -82.50 40.84 -34.66
N ILE A 45 -83.06 39.79 -34.03
CA ILE A 45 -84.50 39.58 -33.89
C ILE A 45 -85.14 40.74 -33.09
N GLN A 46 -84.54 41.13 -31.95
CA GLN A 46 -85.02 42.26 -31.16
C GLN A 46 -85.01 43.58 -31.94
N LYS A 47 -83.99 43.84 -32.78
CA LYS A 47 -83.97 45.01 -33.66
C LYS A 47 -85.10 44.98 -34.69
N MET A 48 -85.39 43.80 -35.24
CA MET A 48 -86.47 43.63 -36.22
C MET A 48 -87.84 43.84 -35.56
N MET A 49 -88.10 43.20 -34.41
CA MET A 49 -89.33 43.42 -33.63
C MET A 49 -89.48 44.88 -33.19
N GLY A 50 -88.39 45.53 -32.74
CA GLY A 50 -88.41 46.94 -32.37
C GLY A 50 -88.77 47.87 -33.53
N ARG A 51 -88.28 47.58 -34.75
CA ARG A 51 -88.67 48.32 -35.96
C ARG A 51 -90.13 48.10 -36.32
N GLN A 52 -90.62 46.85 -36.22
CA GLN A 52 -92.01 46.52 -36.51
C GLN A 52 -92.97 47.17 -35.52
N LEU A 53 -92.64 47.17 -34.22
CA LEU A 53 -93.40 47.88 -33.19
C LEU A 53 -93.42 49.38 -33.44
N PHE A 54 -92.31 49.97 -33.91
CA PHE A 54 -92.27 51.39 -34.26
C PHE A 54 -93.21 51.74 -35.41
N VAL A 55 -93.24 50.91 -36.46
CA VAL A 55 -94.17 51.08 -37.59
C VAL A 55 -95.62 50.92 -37.13
N LEU A 56 -95.91 49.95 -36.26
CA LEU A 56 -97.26 49.75 -35.71
C LEU A 56 -97.70 50.89 -34.79
N ASP A 57 -96.81 51.42 -33.96
CA ASP A 57 -97.09 52.57 -33.10
C ASP A 57 -97.34 53.83 -33.94
N ASP A 58 -96.53 54.07 -34.97
CA ASP A 58 -96.77 55.16 -35.93
C ASP A 58 -98.11 54.98 -36.66
N MET A 59 -98.45 53.77 -37.09
CA MET A 59 -99.74 53.46 -37.71
C MET A 59 -100.91 53.68 -36.75
N MET A 60 -100.81 53.25 -35.49
CA MET A 60 -101.85 53.45 -34.49
C MET A 60 -102.03 54.93 -34.14
N GLN A 61 -100.95 55.69 -33.97
CA GLN A 61 -101.02 57.14 -33.75
C GLN A 61 -101.63 57.88 -34.96
N LEU A 62 -101.38 57.41 -36.19
CA LEU A 62 -102.02 57.94 -37.39
C LEU A 62 -103.52 57.62 -37.40
N LEU A 63 -103.90 56.40 -37.00
CA LEU A 63 -105.29 55.96 -36.91
C LEU A 63 -106.09 56.66 -35.80
N GLU A 64 -105.48 56.90 -34.64
CA GLU A 64 -106.12 57.63 -33.52
C GLU A 64 -106.38 59.11 -33.84
N ARG A 65 -105.65 59.70 -34.77
CA ARG A 65 -105.79 61.12 -35.16
C ARG A 65 -106.82 61.37 -36.26
N LEU A 66 -107.39 60.32 -36.86
CA LEU A 66 -108.36 60.44 -37.94
C LEU A 66 -109.80 60.53 -37.39
N GLU A 67 -110.50 61.63 -37.65
CA GLU A 67 -111.90 61.82 -37.25
C GLU A 67 -112.89 61.33 -38.34
N SER A 68 -112.42 61.11 -39.58
CA SER A 68 -113.20 60.48 -40.65
C SER A 68 -112.32 59.80 -41.71
N THR A 69 -112.86 58.83 -42.43
CA THR A 69 -112.16 58.07 -43.48
C THR A 69 -111.76 58.90 -44.71
N ASP A 70 -112.39 60.06 -44.93
CA ASP A 70 -112.08 60.96 -46.07
C ASP A 70 -110.82 61.82 -45.86
N GLN A 71 -110.31 61.92 -44.63
CA GLN A 71 -109.05 62.61 -44.30
C GLN A 71 -107.80 61.83 -44.76
N LEU A 72 -107.92 60.50 -44.91
CA LEU A 72 -106.83 59.58 -45.28
C LEU A 72 -106.41 59.72 -46.76
N LEU A 73 -107.30 60.22 -47.62
CA LEU A 73 -107.09 60.35 -49.06
C LEU A 73 -106.71 61.76 -49.51
N ASN A 74 -106.86 62.79 -48.66
CA ASN A 74 -106.75 64.20 -49.06
C ASN A 74 -105.84 65.08 -48.17
N GLU A 75 -105.30 64.60 -47.05
CA GLU A 75 -104.25 65.32 -46.30
C GLU A 75 -102.83 64.85 -46.68
N PRO A 76 -101.86 65.77 -46.89
CA PRO A 76 -100.47 65.38 -47.02
C PRO A 76 -99.97 64.77 -45.70
N CYS A 77 -99.43 63.56 -45.79
CA CYS A 77 -98.86 62.80 -44.68
C CYS A 77 -97.93 63.68 -43.80
N PRO A 78 -98.09 63.69 -42.45
CA PRO A 78 -97.24 64.50 -41.60
C PRO A 78 -95.77 64.12 -41.81
N PRO A 79 -94.86 65.09 -42.05
CA PRO A 79 -93.45 64.78 -42.12
C PRO A 79 -92.98 64.48 -40.70
N ASN A 80 -92.75 63.20 -40.44
CA ASN A 80 -91.81 62.71 -39.41
C ASN A 80 -92.37 62.55 -37.98
N PRO A 81 -93.01 61.41 -37.66
CA PRO A 81 -93.09 60.95 -36.28
C PRO A 81 -91.73 60.31 -35.88
N GLY A 82 -91.19 60.65 -34.69
CA GLY A 82 -90.21 59.77 -34.02
C GLY A 82 -88.71 60.14 -33.97
N ASN A 83 -88.29 61.38 -34.24
CA ASN A 83 -86.86 61.78 -34.19
C ASN A 83 -86.20 61.76 -32.78
N GLU A 84 -86.98 61.74 -31.71
CA GLU A 84 -86.45 61.81 -30.33
C GLU A 84 -85.99 60.44 -29.81
N ALA A 85 -86.78 59.39 -30.02
CA ALA A 85 -86.41 58.02 -29.66
C ALA A 85 -85.15 57.55 -30.38
N HIS A 86 -85.00 57.90 -31.66
CA HIS A 86 -83.78 57.60 -32.43
C HIS A 86 -82.53 58.32 -31.90
N ARG A 87 -82.67 59.58 -31.45
CA ARG A 87 -81.56 60.33 -30.81
C ARG A 87 -81.18 59.72 -29.47
N ARG A 88 -82.16 59.36 -28.62
CA ARG A 88 -81.91 58.66 -27.34
C ARG A 88 -81.22 57.30 -27.54
N TRP A 89 -81.65 56.52 -28.54
CA TRP A 89 -81.00 55.25 -28.88
C TRP A 89 -79.56 55.44 -29.39
N LYS A 90 -79.29 56.47 -30.20
CA LYS A 90 -77.91 56.79 -30.65
C LYS A 90 -77.00 57.17 -29.47
N ALA A 91 -77.51 57.96 -28.52
CA ALA A 91 -76.76 58.31 -27.31
C ALA A 91 -76.45 57.07 -26.47
N LEU A 92 -77.46 56.24 -26.17
CA LEU A 92 -77.29 54.99 -25.42
C LEU A 92 -76.33 54.02 -26.14
N LYS A 93 -76.36 53.97 -27.48
CA LYS A 93 -75.44 53.15 -28.25
C LYS A 93 -73.99 53.65 -28.15
N SER A 94 -73.77 54.97 -28.09
CA SER A 94 -72.44 55.55 -27.87
C SER A 94 -71.93 55.20 -26.47
N GLU A 95 -72.76 55.46 -25.45
CA GLU A 95 -72.44 55.17 -24.04
C GLU A 95 -72.16 53.69 -23.82
N TYR A 96 -72.97 52.79 -24.39
CA TYR A 96 -72.72 51.35 -24.35
C TYR A 96 -71.38 51.00 -25.02
N LYS A 97 -71.05 51.63 -26.15
CA LYS A 97 -69.78 51.35 -26.85
C LYS A 97 -68.58 51.84 -26.03
N GLU A 98 -68.69 53.00 -25.39
CA GLU A 98 -67.67 53.53 -24.49
C GLU A 98 -67.50 52.63 -23.27
N GLY A 99 -68.59 52.19 -22.64
CA GLY A 99 -68.57 51.25 -21.52
C GLY A 99 -67.97 49.87 -21.88
N VAL A 100 -68.28 49.34 -23.07
CA VAL A 100 -67.65 48.10 -23.57
C VAL A 100 -66.15 48.30 -23.74
N GLN A 101 -65.73 49.42 -24.33
CA GLN A 101 -64.30 49.70 -24.53
C GLN A 101 -63.57 49.85 -23.19
N GLU A 102 -64.17 50.52 -22.20
CA GLU A 102 -63.60 50.62 -20.85
C GLU A 102 -63.44 49.24 -20.20
N VAL A 103 -64.48 48.41 -20.25
CA VAL A 103 -64.43 47.03 -19.72
C VAL A 103 -63.37 46.19 -20.44
N GLU A 104 -63.24 46.29 -21.76
CA GLU A 104 -62.20 45.59 -22.53
C GLU A 104 -60.78 46.00 -22.12
N THR A 105 -60.54 47.29 -21.85
CA THR A 105 -59.25 47.76 -21.34
C THR A 105 -58.97 47.26 -19.92
N LEU A 106 -60.00 47.19 -19.07
CA LEU A 106 -59.88 46.66 -17.71
C LEU A 106 -59.59 45.15 -17.72
N ILE A 107 -60.26 44.40 -18.59
CA ILE A 107 -59.98 42.96 -18.78
C ILE A 107 -58.53 42.76 -19.23
N SER A 108 -58.08 43.54 -20.23
CA SER A 108 -56.71 43.44 -20.76
C SER A 108 -55.66 43.74 -19.67
N THR A 109 -55.88 44.77 -18.85
CA THR A 109 -54.97 45.10 -17.74
C THR A 109 -54.99 44.06 -16.61
N LEU A 110 -56.15 43.46 -16.32
CA LEU A 110 -56.25 42.36 -15.36
C LEU A 110 -55.54 41.09 -15.87
N GLN A 111 -55.64 40.78 -17.16
CA GLN A 111 -54.92 39.67 -17.79
C GLN A 111 -53.39 39.84 -17.69
N ASP A 112 -52.86 41.01 -18.06
CA ASP A 112 -51.42 41.30 -17.91
C ASP A 112 -50.93 41.22 -16.45
N ARG A 113 -51.76 41.69 -15.49
CA ARG A 113 -51.44 41.54 -14.06
C ARG A 113 -51.45 40.07 -13.64
N MET A 114 -52.41 39.30 -14.11
CA MET A 114 -52.51 37.87 -13.84
C MET A 114 -51.30 37.12 -14.41
N ASP A 115 -50.86 37.42 -15.62
CA ASP A 115 -49.67 36.83 -16.22
C ASP A 115 -48.42 37.17 -15.42
N LYS A 116 -48.25 38.44 -15.01
CA LYS A 116 -47.14 38.86 -14.15
C LYS A 116 -47.14 38.10 -12.81
N LEU A 117 -48.31 37.87 -12.22
CA LEU A 117 -48.44 37.07 -11.00
C LEU A 117 -48.07 35.60 -11.23
N HIS A 118 -48.51 35.00 -12.34
CA HIS A 118 -48.13 33.64 -12.70
C HIS A 118 -46.62 33.49 -12.92
N HIS A 119 -45.97 34.44 -13.60
CA HIS A 119 -44.51 34.44 -13.77
C HIS A 119 -43.78 34.55 -12.43
N LYS A 120 -44.24 35.44 -11.52
CA LYS A 120 -43.68 35.56 -10.17
C LYS A 120 -43.86 34.28 -9.36
N ARG A 121 -45.06 33.67 -9.40
CA ARG A 121 -45.35 32.38 -8.75
C ARG A 121 -44.38 31.31 -9.26
N ASN A 122 -44.28 31.14 -10.57
CA ASN A 122 -43.40 30.15 -11.18
C ASN A 122 -41.96 30.37 -10.72
N ARG A 123 -41.46 31.60 -10.74
CA ARG A 123 -40.11 31.92 -10.27
C ARG A 123 -39.91 31.58 -8.80
N LEU A 124 -40.89 31.87 -7.94
CA LEU A 124 -40.83 31.50 -6.52
C LEU A 124 -40.81 29.99 -6.33
N THR A 125 -41.65 29.24 -7.06
CA THR A 125 -41.65 27.77 -7.03
C THR A 125 -40.28 27.21 -7.41
N HIS A 126 -39.66 27.70 -8.48
CA HIS A 126 -38.32 27.28 -8.88
C HIS A 126 -37.28 27.57 -7.79
N LEU A 127 -37.31 28.77 -7.17
CA LEU A 127 -36.39 29.12 -6.09
C LEU A 127 -36.58 28.25 -4.84
N VAL A 128 -37.82 27.94 -4.46
CA VAL A 128 -38.11 27.04 -3.33
C VAL A 128 -37.53 25.66 -3.60
N THR A 129 -37.80 25.07 -4.76
CA THR A 129 -37.23 23.74 -5.10
C THR A 129 -35.70 23.75 -5.14
N ALA A 130 -35.07 24.85 -5.58
CA ALA A 130 -33.61 24.98 -5.57
C ALA A 130 -33.04 25.08 -4.14
N LEU A 131 -33.73 25.79 -3.24
CA LEU A 131 -33.35 25.90 -1.84
C LEU A 131 -33.51 24.57 -1.10
N GLU A 132 -34.57 23.82 -1.37
CA GLU A 132 -34.78 22.48 -0.81
C GLU A 132 -33.65 21.53 -1.23
N LYS A 133 -33.32 21.48 -2.53
CA LYS A 133 -32.18 20.69 -3.03
C LYS A 133 -30.86 21.08 -2.35
N LYS A 134 -30.62 22.38 -2.15
CA LYS A 134 -29.40 22.87 -1.48
C LYS A 134 -29.36 22.48 0.00
N LYS A 135 -30.51 22.50 0.68
CA LYS A 135 -30.64 22.05 2.07
C LYS A 135 -30.32 20.56 2.20
N ASP A 136 -30.87 19.73 1.30
CA ASP A 136 -30.61 18.29 1.30
C ASP A 136 -29.14 17.97 1.04
N LEU A 137 -28.51 18.67 0.08
CA LEU A 137 -27.08 18.54 -0.18
C LEU A 137 -26.24 18.91 1.06
N SER A 138 -26.60 20.00 1.75
CA SER A 138 -25.91 20.41 2.98
C SER A 138 -26.01 19.36 4.07
N LEU A 139 -27.18 18.72 4.22
CA LEU A 139 -27.37 17.64 5.20
C LEU A 139 -26.52 16.41 4.84
N GLN A 140 -26.50 16.02 3.56
CA GLN A 140 -25.67 14.92 3.07
C GLN A 140 -24.18 15.18 3.31
N MET A 141 -23.70 16.40 3.02
CA MET A 141 -22.32 16.77 3.24
C MET A 141 -21.93 16.75 4.72
N GLY A 142 -22.83 17.17 5.61
CA GLY A 142 -22.65 17.05 7.06
C GLY A 142 -22.50 15.59 7.52
N LYS A 143 -23.33 14.67 6.99
CA LYS A 143 -23.22 13.23 7.27
C LYS A 143 -21.89 12.65 6.77
N ALA A 144 -21.51 12.97 5.53
CA ALA A 144 -20.25 12.51 4.95
C ALA A 144 -19.03 12.99 5.76
N LEU A 145 -19.05 14.25 6.21
CA LEU A 145 -17.99 14.82 7.04
C LEU A 145 -17.90 14.13 8.41
N GLN A 146 -19.04 13.81 9.04
CA GLN A 146 -19.06 13.05 10.28
C GLN A 146 -18.48 11.64 10.09
N THR A 147 -18.83 10.96 8.99
CA THR A 147 -18.28 9.65 8.66
C THR A 147 -16.77 9.71 8.43
N ALA A 148 -16.29 10.70 7.68
CA ALA A 148 -14.86 10.90 7.46
C ALA A 148 -14.11 11.18 8.77
N HIS A 149 -14.68 12.00 9.66
CA HIS A 149 -14.09 12.28 10.96
C HIS A 149 -14.03 11.03 11.85
N ASN A 150 -15.09 10.21 11.86
CA ASN A 150 -15.10 8.95 12.59
C ASN A 150 -14.04 7.97 12.04
N ALA A 151 -13.91 7.87 10.71
CA ALA A 151 -12.89 7.03 10.07
C ALA A 151 -11.47 7.50 10.44
N LEU A 152 -11.22 8.81 10.42
CA LEU A 152 -9.93 9.38 10.80
C LEU A 152 -9.57 9.03 12.25
N ARG A 153 -10.52 9.12 13.19
CA ARG A 153 -10.31 8.73 14.59
C ARG A 153 -9.95 7.26 14.75
N VAL A 154 -10.58 6.38 13.96
CA VAL A 154 -10.23 4.94 13.95
C VAL A 154 -8.80 4.73 13.44
N CYS A 155 -8.42 5.40 12.35
CA CYS A 155 -7.06 5.34 11.81
C CYS A 155 -6.02 5.86 12.81
N GLU A 156 -6.31 6.95 13.53
CA GLU A 156 -5.43 7.48 14.59
C GLU A 156 -5.22 6.45 15.71
N GLY A 157 -6.29 5.76 16.12
CA GLY A 157 -6.20 4.67 17.11
C GLY A 157 -5.35 3.50 16.62
N GLN A 158 -5.53 3.08 15.37
CA GLN A 158 -4.72 2.02 14.76
C GLN A 158 -3.25 2.41 14.62
N LEU A 159 -2.95 3.66 14.25
CA LEU A 159 -1.59 4.18 14.20
C LEU A 159 -0.92 4.20 15.58
N ALA A 160 -1.67 4.58 16.62
CA ALA A 160 -1.15 4.55 17.99
C ALA A 160 -0.82 3.12 18.44
N GLN A 161 -1.68 2.15 18.11
CA GLN A 161 -1.45 0.73 18.39
C GLN A 161 -0.20 0.21 17.66
N LEU A 162 -0.08 0.46 16.36
CA LEU A 162 1.08 0.01 15.57
C LEU A 162 2.39 0.61 16.09
N ARG A 163 2.38 1.87 16.54
CA ARG A 163 3.55 2.49 17.17
C ARG A 163 3.95 1.76 18.45
N ALA A 164 2.99 1.50 19.34
CA ALA A 164 3.26 0.76 20.58
C ALA A 164 3.80 -0.66 20.31
N GLU A 165 3.28 -1.35 19.30
CA GLU A 165 3.77 -2.68 18.89
C GLU A 165 5.20 -2.62 18.32
N THR A 166 5.51 -1.56 17.57
CA THR A 166 6.86 -1.32 17.02
C THR A 166 7.84 -1.06 18.15
N ASP A 167 7.51 -0.17 19.09
CA ASP A 167 8.35 0.18 20.24
C ASP A 167 8.63 -1.06 21.10
N ALA A 168 7.59 -1.84 21.44
CA ALA A 168 7.75 -3.09 22.19
C ALA A 168 8.61 -4.13 21.44
N SER A 169 8.60 -4.12 20.12
CA SER A 169 9.45 -5.01 19.31
C SER A 169 10.90 -4.54 19.27
N LEU A 170 11.14 -3.23 19.25
CA LEU A 170 12.47 -2.64 19.36
C LEU A 170 13.09 -2.93 20.73
N ASP A 171 12.33 -2.80 21.81
CA ASP A 171 12.78 -3.12 23.17
C ASP A 171 13.22 -4.59 23.27
N ARG A 172 12.41 -5.53 22.77
CA ARG A 172 12.77 -6.96 22.74
C ARG A 172 14.04 -7.23 21.93
N LEU A 173 14.27 -6.47 20.87
CA LEU A 173 15.46 -6.62 20.03
C LEU A 173 16.71 -6.08 20.76
N ALA A 174 16.58 -4.98 21.50
CA ALA A 174 17.62 -4.46 22.36
C ALA A 174 18.00 -5.46 23.47
N ASP A 175 17.01 -6.06 24.14
CA ASP A 175 17.24 -7.12 25.14
C ASP A 175 18.00 -8.32 24.54
N GLY A 176 17.58 -8.76 23.35
CA GLY A 176 18.24 -9.86 22.64
C GLY A 176 19.68 -9.51 22.22
N GLN A 177 19.93 -8.26 21.87
CA GLN A 177 21.27 -7.77 21.55
C GLN A 177 22.17 -7.74 22.79
N HIS A 178 21.67 -7.26 23.93
CA HIS A 178 22.41 -7.30 25.19
C HIS A 178 22.75 -8.73 25.63
N LEU A 179 21.81 -9.68 25.49
CA LEU A 179 22.09 -11.08 25.79
C LEU A 179 23.16 -11.66 24.87
N ARG A 180 23.12 -11.33 23.57
CA ARG A 180 24.14 -11.75 22.60
C ARG A 180 25.52 -11.19 22.99
N GLU A 181 25.60 -9.92 23.36
CA GLU A 181 26.85 -9.27 23.79
C GLU A 181 27.39 -9.91 25.07
N ALA A 182 26.53 -10.21 26.05
CA ALA A 182 26.92 -10.92 27.26
C ALA A 182 27.46 -12.33 26.96
N LEU A 183 26.76 -13.09 26.11
CA LEU A 183 27.21 -14.42 25.68
C LEU A 183 28.53 -14.35 24.91
N GLN A 184 28.68 -13.37 24.02
CA GLN A 184 29.93 -13.15 23.29
C GLN A 184 31.08 -12.86 24.26
N GLY A 185 30.86 -12.00 25.28
CA GLY A 185 31.83 -11.75 26.34
C GLY A 185 32.22 -13.01 27.10
N CYS A 186 31.25 -13.85 27.49
CA CYS A 186 31.53 -15.13 28.13
C CYS A 186 32.34 -16.08 27.23
N VAL A 187 32.02 -16.14 25.92
CA VAL A 187 32.76 -16.95 24.95
C VAL A 187 34.20 -16.46 24.82
N GLU A 188 34.42 -15.15 24.72
CA GLU A 188 35.75 -14.54 24.64
C GLU A 188 36.57 -14.78 25.92
N GLU A 189 35.97 -14.62 27.10
CA GLU A 189 36.61 -14.93 28.39
C GLU A 189 36.99 -16.42 28.47
N THR A 190 36.06 -17.31 28.09
CA THR A 190 36.32 -18.75 28.09
C THR A 190 37.40 -19.11 27.05
N GLN A 191 37.43 -18.47 25.87
CA GLN A 191 38.49 -18.63 24.88
C GLN A 191 39.84 -18.06 25.33
N GLY A 192 39.85 -17.03 26.18
CA GLY A 192 41.08 -16.50 26.79
C GLY A 192 41.71 -17.48 27.77
N VAL A 193 40.88 -18.26 28.48
CA VAL A 193 41.31 -19.31 29.41
C VAL A 193 41.62 -20.63 28.68
N MET A 194 40.84 -20.96 27.65
CA MET A 194 41.00 -22.19 26.88
C MET A 194 42.11 -22.04 25.83
N GLN A 195 43.06 -22.97 25.82
CA GLN A 195 44.09 -23.12 24.78
C GLN A 195 43.50 -23.64 23.45
N CYS A 196 42.21 -23.45 23.21
CA CYS A 196 41.47 -23.97 22.07
C CYS A 196 40.52 -22.89 21.56
N ARG A 197 40.69 -22.49 20.30
CA ARG A 197 39.80 -21.58 19.59
C ARG A 197 38.98 -22.37 18.59
N LEU A 198 37.67 -22.22 18.67
CA LEU A 198 36.76 -22.75 17.66
C LEU A 198 36.84 -21.90 16.39
N LEU A 199 37.12 -22.52 15.24
CA LEU A 199 37.19 -21.85 13.94
C LEU A 199 35.89 -21.99 13.16
N SER A 200 35.35 -23.20 13.06
CA SER A 200 34.10 -23.48 12.36
C SER A 200 33.42 -24.74 12.91
N VAL A 201 32.09 -24.76 12.80
CA VAL A 201 31.25 -25.92 13.13
C VAL A 201 30.36 -26.21 11.93
N GLY A 202 30.47 -27.43 11.40
CA GLY A 202 29.58 -28.01 10.40
C GLY A 202 28.69 -29.09 11.00
N SER A 203 27.92 -29.78 10.16
CA SER A 203 27.00 -30.86 10.59
C SER A 203 27.72 -32.14 11.04
N SER A 204 28.92 -32.39 10.52
CA SER A 204 29.73 -33.58 10.83
C SER A 204 31.23 -33.26 10.90
N GLU A 205 31.54 -31.98 11.06
CA GLU A 205 32.90 -31.45 11.01
C GLU A 205 33.06 -30.31 12.02
N LEU A 206 34.21 -30.27 12.69
CA LEU A 206 34.59 -29.26 13.66
C LEU A 206 36.04 -28.86 13.40
N CYS A 207 36.28 -27.58 13.14
CA CYS A 207 37.64 -27.06 12.99
C CYS A 207 38.01 -26.28 14.24
N VAL A 208 39.11 -26.66 14.87
CA VAL A 208 39.63 -26.04 16.10
C VAL A 208 41.10 -25.68 15.94
N GLU A 209 41.51 -24.62 16.61
CA GLU A 209 42.90 -24.16 16.66
C GLU A 209 43.38 -24.24 18.11
N LEU A 210 44.35 -25.11 18.37
CA LEU A 210 45.00 -25.22 19.67
C LEU A 210 46.15 -24.22 19.77
N ARG A 211 46.15 -23.43 20.84
CA ARG A 211 47.14 -22.39 21.12
C ARG A 211 47.91 -22.77 22.39
N PRO A 212 49.10 -23.38 22.26
CA PRO A 212 49.91 -23.69 23.43
C PRO A 212 50.28 -22.38 24.14
N HIS A 213 49.85 -22.20 25.38
CA HIS A 213 50.29 -21.05 26.18
C HIS A 213 51.74 -21.24 26.62
N SER A 214 52.52 -20.16 26.55
CA SER A 214 53.80 -20.04 27.27
C SER A 214 53.51 -19.89 28.75
N CYS A 215 53.28 -21.01 29.44
CA CYS A 215 53.26 -21.00 30.90
C CYS A 215 54.71 -20.77 31.37
N GLY A 216 55.07 -19.51 31.62
CA GLY A 216 56.40 -19.14 32.10
C GLY A 216 56.88 -17.81 31.53
N SER A 217 56.90 -16.80 32.39
CA SER A 217 57.62 -15.55 32.20
C SER A 217 59.13 -15.84 32.08
N SER A 218 59.63 -15.99 30.86
CA SER A 218 61.03 -15.69 30.52
C SER A 218 61.25 -15.81 29.02
N SER A 219 61.79 -14.74 28.46
CA SER A 219 62.60 -14.73 27.24
C SER A 219 61.84 -14.94 25.93
N SER A 220 61.92 -13.92 25.09
CA SER A 220 61.36 -13.76 23.74
C SER A 220 61.94 -14.72 22.68
N SER A 221 62.04 -16.01 22.96
CA SER A 221 62.57 -17.01 22.02
C SER A 221 61.56 -18.15 21.83
N GLY A 222 60.90 -18.16 20.67
CA GLY A 222 60.15 -19.30 20.14
C GLY A 222 58.73 -19.46 20.68
N GLN A 223 57.79 -18.65 20.17
CA GLN A 223 56.37 -18.98 20.30
C GLN A 223 56.03 -20.07 19.28
N LEU A 224 55.54 -21.23 19.74
CA LEU A 224 55.01 -22.26 18.84
C LEU A 224 53.83 -21.72 18.05
N GLU A 225 53.81 -22.00 16.75
CA GLU A 225 52.64 -21.70 15.94
C GLU A 225 51.40 -22.45 16.44
N PRO A 226 50.19 -21.88 16.34
CA PRO A 226 48.94 -22.55 16.69
C PRO A 226 48.73 -23.82 15.86
N LEU A 227 48.21 -24.89 16.48
CA LEU A 227 47.94 -26.15 15.81
C LEU A 227 46.49 -26.19 15.31
N ARG A 228 46.27 -26.22 13.99
CA ARG A 228 44.93 -26.33 13.43
C ARG A 228 44.54 -27.79 13.25
N LEU A 229 43.37 -28.15 13.77
CA LEU A 229 42.81 -29.50 13.76
C LEU A 229 41.44 -29.51 13.10
N THR A 230 41.15 -30.60 12.40
CA THR A 230 39.84 -30.90 11.84
C THR A 230 39.35 -32.20 12.47
N VAL A 231 38.20 -32.15 13.14
CA VAL A 231 37.50 -33.32 13.66
C VAL A 231 36.34 -33.60 12.71
N THR A 232 36.29 -34.80 12.16
CA THR A 232 35.12 -35.30 11.43
C THR A 232 34.50 -36.42 12.24
N TRP A 233 33.18 -36.57 12.23
CA TRP A 233 32.52 -37.70 12.89
C TRP A 233 31.50 -38.36 12.00
N SER A 234 31.32 -39.66 12.23
CA SER A 234 30.35 -40.51 11.56
C SER A 234 29.06 -40.63 12.40
N PRO A 235 27.95 -41.08 11.79
CA PRO A 235 26.71 -41.38 12.51
C PRO A 235 26.87 -42.46 13.59
N ASP A 236 27.91 -43.30 13.47
CA ASP A 236 28.22 -44.40 14.39
C ASP A 236 29.01 -43.95 15.63
N ASP A 237 28.97 -42.65 15.96
CA ASP A 237 29.63 -42.02 17.13
C ASP A 237 31.16 -42.14 17.16
N HIS A 238 31.77 -42.36 15.98
CA HIS A 238 33.23 -42.39 15.83
C HIS A 238 33.73 -41.09 15.21
N PHE A 239 34.74 -40.49 15.84
CA PHE A 239 35.46 -39.33 15.32
C PHE A 239 36.76 -39.74 14.64
N HIS A 240 37.18 -38.89 13.71
CA HIS A 240 38.48 -38.88 13.10
C HIS A 240 39.06 -37.46 13.20
N LEU A 241 40.16 -37.35 13.93
CA LEU A 241 40.92 -36.12 14.12
C LEU A 241 42.11 -36.09 13.15
N GLN A 242 42.24 -34.99 12.43
CA GLN A 242 43.33 -34.72 11.49
C GLN A 242 43.99 -33.38 11.84
N VAL A 243 45.32 -33.36 11.81
CA VAL A 243 46.11 -32.12 11.93
C VAL A 243 46.27 -31.52 10.55
N TYR A 244 46.00 -30.21 10.41
CA TYR A 244 46.17 -29.52 9.14
C TYR A 244 47.67 -29.49 8.75
N GLN A 245 47.97 -29.91 7.52
CA GLN A 245 49.33 -29.99 7.00
C GLN A 245 49.88 -28.56 6.77
N GLY A 246 50.81 -28.13 7.64
CA GLY A 246 51.46 -26.82 7.55
C GLY A 246 52.07 -26.32 8.87
N THR A 247 51.49 -26.66 10.01
CA THR A 247 51.94 -26.19 11.35
C THR A 247 52.93 -27.15 12.01
N ALA A 248 54.03 -27.44 11.31
CA ALA A 248 55.13 -28.31 11.78
C ALA A 248 54.77 -29.77 12.06
N GLY A 249 53.91 -30.36 11.21
CA GLY A 249 53.71 -31.81 11.04
C GLY A 249 54.05 -32.67 12.25
N LEU A 250 53.23 -32.67 13.30
CA LEU A 250 53.48 -33.52 14.47
C LEU A 250 52.89 -34.91 14.38
N LEU A 251 51.76 -35.05 13.70
CA LEU A 251 51.08 -36.32 13.54
C LEU A 251 50.66 -36.45 12.09
N GLU A 252 51.40 -37.27 11.34
CA GLU A 252 50.90 -37.87 10.11
C GLU A 252 49.77 -38.87 10.44
N GLU A 253 49.68 -39.29 11.71
CA GLU A 253 48.70 -40.23 12.21
C GLU A 253 47.39 -39.54 12.60
N SER A 254 46.44 -39.66 11.68
CA SER A 254 45.00 -39.74 11.90
C SER A 254 44.63 -40.39 13.26
N ILE A 255 44.18 -39.61 14.26
CA ILE A 255 43.63 -40.18 15.51
C ILE A 255 42.15 -40.52 15.30
N LYS A 256 41.74 -41.71 15.71
CA LYS A 256 40.35 -42.18 15.63
C LYS A 256 39.89 -42.65 17.01
N GLY A 257 38.63 -42.40 17.34
CA GLY A 257 38.06 -42.82 18.61
C GLY A 257 36.57 -42.57 18.69
N HIS A 258 35.99 -42.81 19.86
CA HIS A 258 34.59 -42.51 20.16
C HIS A 258 34.43 -41.03 20.53
N LEU A 259 33.33 -40.37 20.14
CA LEU A 259 33.16 -38.91 20.33
C LEU A 259 33.27 -38.49 21.81
N SER A 260 32.87 -39.37 22.74
CA SER A 260 33.03 -39.19 24.19
C SER A 260 34.48 -38.99 24.65
N HIS A 261 35.47 -39.46 23.88
CA HIS A 261 36.90 -39.33 24.17
C HIS A 261 37.58 -38.20 23.39
N LEU A 262 36.82 -37.41 22.62
CA LEU A 262 37.39 -36.33 21.81
C LEU A 262 38.15 -35.32 22.65
N SER A 263 37.64 -34.95 23.82
CA SER A 263 38.31 -34.00 24.72
C SER A 263 39.67 -34.52 25.19
N ALA A 264 39.74 -35.81 25.56
CA ALA A 264 40.99 -36.46 25.94
C ALA A 264 41.99 -36.51 24.78
N ALA A 265 41.51 -36.86 23.57
CA ALA A 265 42.35 -36.89 22.37
C ALA A 265 42.90 -35.49 22.02
N LEU A 266 42.09 -34.43 22.14
CA LEU A 266 42.56 -33.05 21.92
C LEU A 266 43.63 -32.63 22.94
N LEU A 267 43.47 -33.02 24.22
CA LEU A 267 44.46 -32.76 25.26
C LEU A 267 45.75 -33.55 25.04
N GLU A 268 45.66 -34.80 24.59
CA GLU A 268 46.82 -35.62 24.25
C GLU A 268 47.62 -35.01 23.10
N VAL A 269 46.94 -34.60 22.02
CA VAL A 269 47.56 -33.88 20.90
C VAL A 269 48.23 -32.60 21.37
N MET A 270 47.56 -31.83 22.23
CA MET A 270 48.13 -30.59 22.80
C MET A 270 49.38 -30.88 23.64
N GLN A 271 49.34 -31.93 24.47
CA GLN A 271 50.46 -32.31 25.33
C GLN A 271 51.66 -32.82 24.52
N CYS A 272 51.42 -33.61 23.47
CA CYS A 272 52.45 -34.04 22.52
C CYS A 272 53.06 -32.85 21.76
N TYR A 273 52.24 -31.87 21.39
CA TYR A 273 52.70 -30.63 20.74
C TYR A 273 53.61 -29.82 21.66
N ILE A 274 53.22 -29.67 22.93
CA ILE A 274 53.99 -28.91 23.92
C ILE A 274 55.28 -29.65 24.32
N SER A 275 55.26 -30.97 24.43
CA SER A 275 56.45 -31.74 24.85
C SER A 275 57.59 -31.67 23.84
N GLN A 276 57.28 -31.43 22.56
CA GLN A 276 58.25 -31.28 21.47
C GLN A 276 58.61 -29.82 21.17
N ARG A 277 58.21 -28.88 22.04
CA ARG A 277 58.31 -27.43 21.82
C ARG A 277 59.67 -26.98 21.28
N GLU A 278 60.74 -27.32 21.98
CA GLU A 278 62.09 -26.81 21.64
C GLU A 278 62.49 -27.19 20.21
N MET A 279 62.35 -28.48 19.86
CA MET A 279 62.62 -28.98 18.50
C MET A 279 61.74 -28.29 17.44
N LEU A 280 60.43 -28.17 17.70
CA LEU A 280 59.50 -27.63 16.72
C LEU A 280 59.68 -26.13 16.52
N THR A 281 59.98 -25.39 17.59
CA THR A 281 60.31 -23.96 17.46
C THR A 281 61.57 -23.75 16.63
N GLU A 282 62.56 -24.63 16.77
CA GLU A 282 63.77 -24.61 15.94
C GLU A 282 63.43 -24.91 14.47
N ILE A 283 62.67 -25.98 14.20
CA ILE A 283 62.26 -26.36 12.83
C ILE A 283 61.43 -25.24 12.18
N GLN A 284 60.48 -24.64 12.91
CA GLN A 284 59.66 -23.52 12.45
C GLN A 284 60.53 -22.30 12.09
N ALA A 285 61.51 -21.97 12.94
CA ALA A 285 62.45 -20.90 12.64
C ALA A 285 63.28 -21.20 11.37
N LEU A 286 63.72 -22.45 11.20
CA LEU A 286 64.51 -22.88 10.05
C LEU A 286 63.71 -22.91 8.74
N HIS A 287 62.40 -23.15 8.78
CA HIS A 287 61.54 -23.19 7.61
C HIS A 287 61.48 -21.84 6.87
N SER A 288 61.70 -20.74 7.58
CA SER A 288 61.81 -19.40 6.97
C SER A 288 63.16 -19.16 6.24
N ARG A 289 64.19 -19.94 6.58
CA ARG A 289 65.58 -19.73 6.13
C ARG A 289 66.04 -20.76 5.11
N PHE A 290 65.49 -21.97 5.17
CA PHE A 290 65.94 -23.12 4.39
C PHE A 290 64.75 -23.86 3.78
N ALA A 291 64.94 -24.42 2.59
CA ALA A 291 63.95 -25.31 1.97
C ALA A 291 64.01 -26.68 2.68
N ILE A 292 63.21 -26.83 3.73
CA ILE A 292 63.17 -28.03 4.57
C ILE A 292 61.76 -28.62 4.63
N ASP A 293 61.70 -29.94 4.79
CA ASP A 293 60.47 -30.69 5.01
C ASP A 293 60.67 -31.59 6.24
N TRP A 294 59.75 -31.52 7.20
CA TRP A 294 59.81 -32.31 8.44
C TRP A 294 58.82 -33.47 8.37
N ARG A 295 59.33 -34.69 8.54
CA ARG A 295 58.55 -35.93 8.52
C ARG A 295 58.46 -36.51 9.93
N PRO A 296 57.37 -36.26 10.68
CA PRO A 296 57.26 -36.69 12.08
C PRO A 296 57.34 -38.21 12.25
N GLY A 297 56.62 -38.96 11.40
CA GLY A 297 56.54 -40.43 11.53
C GLY A 297 57.90 -41.13 11.35
N GLN A 298 58.85 -40.47 10.68
CA GLN A 298 60.21 -40.96 10.46
C GLN A 298 61.25 -40.22 11.30
N ARG A 299 60.84 -39.19 12.05
CA ARG A 299 61.71 -38.23 12.74
C ARG A 299 62.85 -37.71 11.85
N LEU A 300 62.50 -37.37 10.62
CA LEU A 300 63.43 -37.03 9.56
C LEU A 300 63.20 -35.60 9.07
N LEU A 301 64.25 -34.78 9.10
CA LEU A 301 64.28 -33.47 8.46
C LEU A 301 64.98 -33.60 7.09
N VAL A 302 64.25 -33.31 6.03
CA VAL A 302 64.75 -33.29 4.66
C VAL A 302 65.13 -31.87 4.31
N PHE A 303 66.40 -31.62 3.98
CA PHE A 303 66.90 -30.33 3.53
C PHE A 303 67.24 -30.36 2.05
N LEU A 304 66.60 -29.49 1.28
CA LEU A 304 66.86 -29.30 -0.13
C LEU A 304 67.81 -28.11 -0.32
N LYS A 305 69.10 -28.40 -0.54
CA LYS A 305 70.10 -27.35 -0.80
C LYS A 305 69.97 -26.80 -2.22
N THR A 306 69.80 -27.69 -3.19
CA THR A 306 69.57 -27.39 -4.61
C THR A 306 68.68 -28.48 -5.22
N ALA A 307 68.17 -28.28 -6.44
CA ALA A 307 67.30 -29.25 -7.12
C ALA A 307 67.87 -30.68 -7.21
N SER A 308 69.20 -30.84 -7.18
CA SER A 308 69.87 -32.14 -7.22
C SER A 308 70.57 -32.56 -5.92
N ARG A 309 70.50 -31.75 -4.86
CA ARG A 309 71.20 -32.02 -3.59
C ARG A 309 70.22 -32.03 -2.43
N VAL A 310 70.03 -33.21 -1.84
CA VAL A 310 69.11 -33.45 -0.72
C VAL A 310 69.87 -34.05 0.44
N CYS A 311 69.75 -33.45 1.62
CA CYS A 311 70.32 -33.95 2.86
C CYS A 311 69.19 -34.44 3.77
N ASN A 312 69.37 -35.60 4.38
CA ASN A 312 68.42 -36.18 5.32
C ASN A 312 69.05 -36.20 6.71
N LEU A 313 68.47 -35.44 7.64
CA LEU A 313 68.88 -35.35 9.03
C LEU A 313 67.91 -36.14 9.90
N GLY A 314 68.43 -37.11 10.66
CA GLY A 314 67.68 -37.85 11.66
C GLY A 314 67.68 -37.12 13.00
N VAL A 315 66.55 -37.11 13.67
CA VAL A 315 66.41 -36.47 14.99
C VAL A 315 65.99 -37.52 16.01
N GLU A 316 66.87 -37.77 16.98
CA GLU A 316 66.62 -38.76 18.03
C GLU A 316 65.55 -38.32 19.03
N GLU A 317 65.03 -39.28 19.79
CA GLU A 317 64.06 -39.02 20.85
C GLU A 317 64.61 -38.16 21.97
N GLY A 318 63.81 -37.16 22.39
CA GLY A 318 64.22 -36.20 23.40
C GLY A 318 65.17 -35.10 22.91
N TYR A 319 65.43 -34.97 21.60
CA TYR A 319 66.10 -33.78 21.05
C TYR A 319 65.29 -32.50 21.34
N PRO A 320 65.92 -31.38 21.72
CA PRO A 320 67.37 -31.15 21.82
C PRO A 320 68.00 -31.49 23.18
N SER A 321 67.19 -31.77 24.22
CA SER A 321 67.70 -31.87 25.59
C SER A 321 68.43 -33.19 25.90
N LYS A 322 68.03 -34.31 25.28
CA LYS A 322 68.60 -35.66 25.49
C LYS A 322 68.98 -36.38 24.19
N GLY A 323 68.34 -36.04 23.08
CA GLY A 323 68.61 -36.62 21.77
C GLY A 323 69.53 -35.74 20.94
N THR A 324 70.10 -36.30 19.87
CA THR A 324 70.97 -35.58 18.92
C THR A 324 70.39 -35.55 17.51
N ALA A 325 70.78 -34.54 16.75
CA ALA A 325 70.53 -34.49 15.31
C ALA A 325 71.75 -35.06 14.57
N THR A 326 71.52 -35.94 13.60
CA THR A 326 72.59 -36.63 12.87
C THR A 326 72.31 -36.67 11.36
N LEU A 327 73.36 -36.58 10.56
CA LEU A 327 73.24 -36.68 9.10
C LEU A 327 73.14 -38.15 8.67
N ILE A 328 71.93 -38.56 8.24
CA ILE A 328 71.64 -39.94 7.82
C ILE A 328 72.16 -40.18 6.40
N SER A 329 71.87 -39.27 5.46
CA SER A 329 72.30 -39.43 4.08
C SER A 329 72.37 -38.10 3.33
N VAL A 330 73.27 -38.04 2.35
CA VAL A 330 73.34 -36.97 1.36
C VAL A 330 73.16 -37.59 0.00
N ARG A 331 72.25 -37.02 -0.80
CA ARG A 331 72.00 -37.44 -2.18
C ARG A 331 72.44 -36.33 -3.13
N ARG A 332 73.22 -36.71 -4.15
CA ARG A 332 73.60 -35.85 -5.27
C ARG A 332 73.13 -36.50 -6.57
N ASP A 333 72.31 -35.80 -7.33
CA ASP A 333 71.71 -36.31 -8.57
C ASP A 333 70.96 -37.66 -8.38
N GLY A 334 70.44 -37.89 -7.17
CA GLY A 334 69.75 -39.12 -6.78
C GLY A 334 70.64 -40.22 -6.17
N GLU A 335 71.97 -40.13 -6.34
CA GLU A 335 72.94 -41.10 -5.82
C GLU A 335 73.41 -40.75 -4.40
N LEU A 336 73.67 -41.78 -3.59
CA LEU A 336 74.16 -41.62 -2.21
C LEU A 336 75.65 -41.22 -2.21
N VAL A 337 75.96 -40.14 -1.49
CA VAL A 337 77.32 -39.66 -1.29
C VAL A 337 77.81 -40.12 0.08
N ASP A 338 79.09 -40.49 0.18
CA ASP A 338 79.73 -40.81 1.46
C ASP A 338 79.70 -39.58 2.40
N ASN A 339 79.00 -39.75 3.52
CA ASN A 339 78.76 -38.72 4.52
C ASN A 339 79.79 -38.74 5.66
N ALA A 340 80.75 -39.69 5.68
CA ALA A 340 81.73 -39.81 6.76
C ALA A 340 82.62 -38.57 6.92
N VAL A 341 82.84 -37.81 5.83
CA VAL A 341 83.67 -36.59 5.80
C VAL A 341 82.90 -35.35 6.26
N LEU A 342 81.57 -35.42 6.36
CA LEU A 342 80.68 -34.29 6.65
C LEU A 342 80.31 -34.30 8.14
N GLN A 343 81.22 -33.81 8.97
CA GLN A 343 81.00 -33.61 10.40
C GLN A 343 81.16 -32.14 10.77
N PRO A 344 80.16 -31.51 11.41
CA PRO A 344 80.28 -30.16 11.92
C PRO A 344 81.31 -30.12 13.08
N PRO A 345 81.89 -28.95 13.38
CA PRO A 345 82.96 -28.82 14.38
C PRO A 345 82.49 -29.11 15.82
N GLN A 346 81.19 -29.16 16.06
CA GLN A 346 80.60 -29.40 17.36
C GLN A 346 80.32 -30.89 17.59
N LYS A 347 80.42 -31.34 18.83
CA LYS A 347 80.16 -32.75 19.20
C LYS A 347 78.69 -33.14 19.14
N THR A 348 77.79 -32.18 19.36
CA THR A 348 76.33 -32.38 19.39
C THR A 348 75.66 -31.19 18.68
N PRO A 349 75.84 -31.08 17.35
CA PRO A 349 75.24 -30.00 16.56
C PRO A 349 73.71 -30.02 16.64
N SER A 350 73.11 -28.85 16.81
CA SER A 350 71.70 -28.61 16.61
C SER A 350 71.30 -28.71 15.13
N LEU A 351 70.00 -28.78 14.84
CA LEU A 351 69.48 -28.74 13.47
C LEU A 351 69.91 -27.45 12.76
N THR A 352 69.92 -26.33 13.47
CA THR A 352 70.38 -25.05 12.96
C THR A 352 71.83 -25.11 12.53
N GLU A 353 72.71 -25.63 13.38
CA GLU A 353 74.13 -25.74 13.10
C GLU A 353 74.42 -26.74 11.98
N TRP A 354 73.66 -27.84 11.92
CA TRP A 354 73.71 -28.75 10.77
C TRP A 354 73.36 -28.02 9.48
N LEU A 355 72.23 -27.32 9.41
CA LEU A 355 71.81 -26.65 8.17
C LEU A 355 72.76 -25.52 7.76
N GLU A 356 73.30 -24.76 8.72
CA GLU A 356 74.32 -23.74 8.46
C GLU A 356 75.63 -24.35 7.96
N PHE A 357 76.05 -25.49 8.50
CA PHE A 357 77.22 -26.23 8.01
C PHE A 357 76.98 -26.81 6.60
N LEU A 358 75.85 -27.49 6.38
CA LEU A 358 75.53 -28.13 5.11
C LEU A 358 75.35 -27.09 3.98
N SER A 359 74.79 -25.92 4.31
CA SER A 359 74.63 -24.82 3.36
C SER A 359 75.97 -24.18 2.98
N SER A 360 76.86 -23.94 3.96
CA SER A 360 78.19 -23.35 3.73
C SER A 360 79.24 -24.33 3.17
N SER A 361 79.04 -25.64 3.33
CA SER A 361 79.99 -26.65 2.87
C SER A 361 80.05 -26.72 1.33
N PRO A 362 81.23 -26.56 0.70
CA PRO A 362 81.39 -26.69 -0.74
C PRO A 362 81.31 -28.14 -1.22
N TYR A 363 81.47 -29.11 -0.30
CA TYR A 363 81.48 -30.54 -0.58
C TYR A 363 80.08 -31.13 -0.78
N ILE A 364 79.03 -30.37 -0.46
CA ILE A 364 77.62 -30.78 -0.56
C ILE A 364 76.98 -30.16 -1.75
#